data_AF-A0A1I2UMV1-F1
#
_entry.id   AF-A0A1I2UMV1-F1
#
_cell.length_a   1.000
_cell.length_b   1.000
_cell.length_c   1.000
_cell.angle_alpha   90.00
_cell.angle_beta   90.00
_cell.angle_gamma   90.00
#
_symmetry.space_group_name_H-M   'P 1'
#
loop_
_entity.id
_entity.type
_entity.pdbx_description
1 polymer ?
#
loop_
_entity_poly.entity_id
_entity_poly.type
_entity_poly.pdbx_seq_one_letter_code
_entity_poly.pdbx_strand_id
1 'polypeptide(L)' 'MSDDELEDAVAAFLKGADKAYSEYEKGYADADATLSVLETHLDELREAHESA' A
#
# COMPACT_ATOMS: atom_id res chain seq x y z
N MET A 1 -9.37 1.36 -16.98
CA MET A 1 -8.25 0.40 -16.92
C MET A 1 -8.83 -1.00 -17.12
N SER A 2 -8.04 -2.07 -17.26
CA SER A 2 -8.61 -3.44 -17.22
C SER A 2 -8.68 -3.96 -15.78
N ASP A 3 -9.56 -4.92 -15.52
CA ASP A 3 -9.65 -5.60 -14.21
C ASP A 3 -8.28 -6.13 -13.74
N ASP A 4 -7.42 -6.55 -14.68
CA ASP A 4 -6.05 -7.00 -14.41
C ASP A 4 -5.16 -5.89 -13.79
N GLU A 5 -5.32 -4.64 -14.22
CA GLU A 5 -4.55 -3.50 -13.67
C GLU A 5 -4.97 -3.19 -12.23
N LEU A 6 -6.26 -3.35 -11.92
CA LEU A 6 -6.75 -3.22 -10.55
C LEU A 6 -6.28 -4.37 -9.66
N GLU A 7 -6.25 -5.60 -10.16
CA GLU A 7 -5.73 -6.76 -9.42
C GLU A 7 -4.24 -6.60 -9.08
N ASP A 8 -3.44 -6.10 -10.03
CA ASP A 8 -2.03 -5.76 -9.81
C ASP A 8 -1.86 -4.66 -8.75
N ALA A 9 -2.71 -3.62 -8.78
CA ALA A 9 -2.68 -2.55 -7.79
C ALA A 9 -3.04 -3.06 -6.38
N VAL A 10 -4.03 -3.96 -6.26
CA VAL A 10 -4.38 -4.61 -4.99
C VAL A 10 -3.20 -5.45 -4.47
N ALA A 11 -2.56 -6.24 -5.34
CA ALA A 11 -1.41 -7.04 -4.96
C ALA A 11 -0.23 -6.17 -4.48
N ALA A 12 0.01 -5.03 -5.14
CA ALA A 12 1.02 -4.07 -4.74
C ALA A 12 0.72 -3.46 -3.36
N PHE A 13 -0.53 -3.04 -3.12
CA PHE A 13 -0.96 -2.50 -1.83
C PHE A 13 -0.74 -3.51 -0.69
N LEU A 14 -1.20 -4.76 -0.85
CA LEU A 14 -1.07 -5.78 0.18
C LEU A 14 0.40 -6.05 0.53
N LYS A 15 1.26 -6.17 -0.48
CA LYS A 15 2.70 -6.34 -0.28
C LYS A 15 3.35 -5.14 0.40
N GLY A 16 2.95 -3.93 0.04
CA GLY A 16 3.41 -2.69 0.66
C GLY A 16 3.01 -2.63 2.14
N ALA A 17 1.76 -2.96 2.44
CA ALA A 17 1.24 -2.99 3.80
C ALA A 17 1.96 -4.01 4.68
N ASP A 18 2.14 -5.26 4.21
CA ASP A 18 2.88 -6.29 4.94
C ASP A 18 4.32 -5.87 5.25
N LYS A 19 4.96 -5.19 4.30
CA LYS A 19 6.31 -4.64 4.51
C LYS A 19 6.32 -3.55 5.57
N ALA A 20 5.39 -2.58 5.49
CA ALA A 20 5.30 -1.48 6.46
C ALA A 20 5.06 -2.02 7.89
N TYR A 21 4.16 -2.97 8.06
CA TYR A 21 3.94 -3.64 9.34
C TYR A 21 5.19 -4.38 9.82
N SER A 22 5.87 -5.12 8.94
CA SER A 22 7.10 -5.82 9.31
C SER A 22 8.22 -4.88 9.75
N GLU A 23 8.36 -3.72 9.09
CA GLU A 23 9.34 -2.69 9.48
C GLU A 23 8.99 -2.05 10.83
N TYR A 24 7.71 -1.78 11.09
CA TYR A 24 7.23 -1.31 12.39
C TYR A 24 7.50 -2.33 13.50
N GLU A 25 7.11 -3.60 13.31
CA GLU A 25 7.30 -4.68 14.28
C GLU A 25 8.78 -4.93 14.63
N LYS A 26 9.66 -4.77 13.64
CA LYS A 26 11.12 -4.87 13.83
C LYS A 26 11.72 -3.63 14.51
N GLY A 27 10.93 -2.58 14.72
CA GLY A 27 11.38 -1.30 15.26
C GLY A 27 12.23 -0.48 14.28
N TYR A 28 12.11 -0.74 12.97
CA TYR A 28 12.82 0.02 11.93
C TYR A 28 12.08 1.29 11.53
N ALA A 29 10.78 1.38 11.82
CA ALA A 29 9.95 2.56 11.61
C ALA A 29 9.10 2.84 12.86
N ASP A 30 8.80 4.11 13.10
CA ASP A 30 7.81 4.51 14.10
C ASP A 30 6.39 4.47 13.50
N ALA A 31 5.39 4.74 14.34
CA ALA A 31 3.98 4.69 13.94
C ALA A 31 3.67 5.71 12.84
N ASP A 32 4.20 6.93 12.94
CA ASP A 32 3.92 8.00 11.99
C ASP A 32 4.52 7.69 10.61
N ALA A 33 5.76 7.20 10.58
CA ALA A 33 6.40 6.74 9.35
C ALA A 33 5.63 5.57 8.72
N THR A 34 5.15 4.62 9.52
CA THR A 34 4.36 3.48 9.05
C THR A 34 3.04 3.94 8.44
N LEU A 35 2.33 4.86 9.10
CA LEU A 35 1.08 5.43 8.60
C LEU A 35 1.31 6.19 7.29
N SER A 36 2.37 6.99 7.18
CA SER A 36 2.66 7.74 5.95
C SER A 36 2.92 6.83 4.75
N VAL A 37 3.58 5.68 4.96
CA VAL A 37 3.79 4.67 3.90
C VAL A 37 2.47 4.01 3.51
N LEU A 38 1.63 3.63 4.49
CA LEU A 38 0.32 3.04 4.22
C LEU A 38 -0.62 4.01 3.50
N GLU A 39 -0.61 5.29 3.86
CA GLU A 39 -1.36 6.34 3.18
C GLU A 39 -0.95 6.47 1.72
N THR A 40 0.36 6.46 1.44
CA THR A 40 0.87 6.52 0.06
C THR A 40 0.36 5.34 -0.77
N HIS A 41 0.48 4.10 -0.26
CA HIS A 41 -0.03 2.93 -0.97
C HIS A 41 -1.55 2.93 -1.11
N LEU A 42 -2.27 3.47 -0.13
CA LEU A 42 -3.73 3.58 -0.18
C LEU A 42 -4.17 4.57 -1.26
N ASP A 43 -3.47 5.69 -1.42
CA ASP A 43 -3.76 6.67 -2.45
C ASP A 43 -3.46 6.12 -3.85
N GLU A 44 -2.35 5.40 -4.03
CA GLU A 44 -2.04 4.67 -5.28
C GLU A 44 -3.16 3.67 -5.65
N LEU A 45 -3.65 2.91 -4.67
CA LEU A 45 -4.76 1.97 -4.87
C LEU A 45 -6.07 2.68 -5.23
N ARG A 46 -6.36 3.82 -4.60
CA ARG A 46 -7.56 4.62 -4.90
C ARG A 46 -7.52 5.17 -6.31
N GLU A 47 -6.38 5.70 -6.74
CA GLU A 47 -6.20 6.21 -8.11
C GLU A 47 -6.41 5.10 -9.14
N ALA A 48 -5.86 3.90 -8.89
CA ALA A 48 -6.07 2.73 -9.75
C ALA A 48 -7.55 2.31 -9.79
N HIS A 49 -8.23 2.28 -8.65
CA HIS A 49 -9.66 1.94 -8.57
C HIS A 49 -10.56 2.98 -9.26
N GLU A 50 -10.28 4.27 -9.12
CA GLU A 50 -11.04 5.34 -9.80
C GLU A 50 -10.79 5.36 -11.31
N SER A 51 -9.65 4.81 -11.75
CA SER A 51 -9.26 4.72 -13.15
C SER A 51 -9.63 3.39 -13.81
N ALA A 52 -10.12 2.41 -13.04
CA ALA A 52 -10.65 1.12 -13.49
C ALA A 52 -11.91 1.31 -14.34
#